data_AF-A0AAD2QEF5-F1
#
_entry.id   AF-A0AAD2QEF5-F1
#
_cell.length_a   1.000
_cell.length_b   1.000
_cell.length_c   1.000
_cell.angle_alpha   90.00
_cell.angle_beta   90.00
_cell.angle_gamma   90.00
#
_symmetry.space_group_name_H-M   'P 1'
#
loop_
_entity.id
_entity.type
_entity.pdbx_description
1 polymer ?
#
loop_
_entity_poly.entity_id
_entity_poly.type
_entity_poly.pdbx_seq_one_letter_code
_entity_poly.pdbx_strand_id
1 'polypeptide(L)'
;MSEVSIEALRRNLAAKIKQATQTPNPPPTRWQRLRQRFLTRDPKARGLRVLTVVTLLYLYIEFSFSAWLLDVMSENASNRVDTAEAWGRLISGFAVALLVWPVIFARTRRWRITVPLLIVVSLAIITAVYQGERKLIDSLVDSSTAESRAAAVTGALLRQGLATGTVSASMLDGLWADENAQSVAGKAFVGVVSYMAAQSDAARRQTMAIAPEVVRAVIEQNVGGRDAEYQRFVDSQEDIRGRHKYFYERGIQNHQKELARIPARAERDWEHYLDRLDAKNRKWGRARLRDRSGELVPGFVAPRVRDEVRKMGLDVPDSWRTGDKAYFVRLAQQKYRKQMDEALQRELEGMPPNLGLEAFAAHPVVQKKWRMSLGYPDKVARLTLAVISADEFNKRYYQPVLAGRTMDRLQDYRSQARDYGAGGKREAEGKKAYEAMIAPVFALTLSLLGALVHIGKISLLLAQLASGWRFRSPLVKAGALLAAVLLVCLLARAAISTPLTSHPTYQAWTQAAGGQPVLTAVLDTMIKMQSLAYPVFDVARQGLEFVAGKASR
;
A
#
# COMPACT_ATOMS: atom_id res chain seq x y z
N MET A 1 -66.32 82.86 0.37
CA MET A 1 -65.97 81.44 0.54
C MET A 1 -64.55 81.39 1.11
N SER A 2 -64.39 80.92 2.35
CA SER A 2 -63.10 80.91 3.06
C SER A 2 -62.19 79.76 2.59
N GLU A 3 -60.87 79.95 2.65
CA GLU A 3 -59.84 78.94 2.32
C GLU A 3 -60.07 77.59 3.02
N VAL A 4 -60.69 77.61 4.20
CA VAL A 4 -61.06 76.43 5.00
C VAL A 4 -61.97 75.44 4.24
N SER A 5 -62.83 75.93 3.33
CA SER A 5 -63.76 75.09 2.57
C SER A 5 -63.08 74.34 1.42
N ILE A 6 -62.06 74.95 0.79
CA ILE A 6 -61.32 74.36 -0.32
C ILE A 6 -60.39 73.24 0.19
N GLU A 7 -59.79 73.42 1.37
CA GLU A 7 -58.90 72.43 1.98
C GLU A 7 -59.65 71.18 2.45
N ALA A 8 -60.87 71.36 2.99
CA ALA A 8 -61.76 70.27 3.35
C ALA A 8 -62.20 69.47 2.12
N LEU A 9 -62.53 70.14 1.01
CA LEU A 9 -62.87 69.49 -0.25
C LEU A 9 -61.69 68.73 -0.84
N ARG A 10 -60.47 69.30 -0.81
CA ARG A 10 -59.25 68.61 -1.28
C ARG A 10 -58.93 67.36 -0.48
N ARG A 11 -59.08 67.39 0.85
CA ARG A 11 -58.89 66.19 1.69
C ARG A 11 -59.93 65.11 1.41
N ASN A 12 -61.19 65.50 1.23
CA ASN A 12 -62.27 64.55 0.93
C ASN A 12 -62.11 63.92 -0.46
N LEU A 13 -61.68 64.72 -1.46
CA LEU A 13 -61.41 64.23 -2.80
C LEU A 13 -60.19 63.29 -2.80
N ALA A 14 -59.12 63.64 -2.08
CA ALA A 14 -57.94 62.79 -1.92
C ALA A 14 -58.28 61.47 -1.19
N ALA A 15 -59.15 61.50 -0.19
CA ALA A 15 -59.62 60.30 0.50
C ALA A 15 -60.48 59.41 -0.41
N LYS A 16 -61.38 60.00 -1.21
CA LYS A 16 -62.18 59.25 -2.19
C LYS A 16 -61.35 58.67 -3.33
N ILE A 17 -60.35 59.40 -3.83
CA ILE A 17 -59.41 58.90 -4.84
C ILE A 17 -58.57 57.76 -4.27
N LYS A 18 -58.16 57.83 -3.01
CA LYS A 18 -57.41 56.77 -2.31
C LYS A 18 -58.26 55.52 -2.04
N GLN A 19 -59.57 55.67 -1.83
CA GLN A 19 -60.52 54.54 -1.76
C GLN A 19 -60.84 53.95 -3.14
N ALA A 20 -60.97 54.77 -4.18
CA ALA A 20 -61.27 54.32 -5.54
C ALA A 20 -60.07 53.61 -6.22
N THR A 21 -58.85 53.81 -5.74
CA THR A 21 -57.63 53.14 -6.24
C THR A 21 -57.28 51.84 -5.51
N GLN A 22 -58.02 51.45 -4.47
CA GLN A 22 -57.86 50.16 -3.80
C GLN A 22 -58.79 49.11 -4.41
N THR A 23 -58.43 48.61 -5.59
CA THR A 23 -59.00 47.36 -6.09
C THR A 23 -58.53 46.21 -5.19
N PRO A 24 -59.42 45.35 -4.68
CA PRO A 24 -59.00 44.17 -3.93
C PRO A 24 -58.21 43.25 -4.85
N ASN A 25 -56.98 42.92 -4.47
CA ASN A 25 -56.16 41.98 -5.22
C ASN A 25 -56.93 40.66 -5.41
N PRO A 26 -56.94 40.08 -6.62
CA PRO A 26 -57.60 38.81 -6.85
C PRO A 26 -57.03 37.73 -5.92
N PRO A 27 -57.85 36.79 -5.43
CA PRO A 27 -57.40 35.75 -4.52
C PRO A 27 -56.27 34.94 -5.16
N PRO A 28 -55.23 34.57 -4.39
CA PRO A 28 -54.05 33.92 -4.96
C PRO A 28 -54.42 32.59 -5.60
N THR A 29 -53.92 32.38 -6.82
CA THR A 29 -54.12 31.14 -7.57
C THR A 29 -53.59 29.93 -6.78
N ARG A 30 -54.06 28.72 -7.10
CA ARG A 30 -53.59 27.47 -6.43
C ARG A 30 -52.06 27.36 -6.45
N TRP A 31 -51.43 27.77 -7.57
CA TRP A 31 -49.98 27.86 -7.74
C TRP A 31 -49.32 28.92 -6.85
N GLN A 32 -49.91 30.11 -6.73
CA GLN A 32 -49.39 31.15 -5.82
C GLN A 32 -49.47 30.72 -4.35
N ARG A 33 -50.55 30.03 -3.95
CA ARG A 33 -50.69 29.45 -2.61
C ARG A 33 -49.66 28.36 -2.33
N LEU A 34 -49.43 27.44 -3.28
CA LEU A 34 -48.39 26.43 -3.17
C LEU A 34 -46.98 27.05 -3.08
N ARG A 35 -46.70 28.03 -3.94
CA ARG A 35 -45.43 28.78 -3.95
C ARG A 35 -45.18 29.47 -2.62
N GLN A 36 -46.18 30.14 -2.05
CA GLN A 36 -46.05 30.84 -0.75
C GLN A 36 -45.88 29.88 0.44
N ARG A 37 -46.36 28.63 0.33
CA ARG A 37 -46.12 27.58 1.34
C ARG A 37 -44.66 27.15 1.38
N PHE A 38 -44.01 26.98 0.23
CA PHE A 38 -42.66 26.40 0.15
C PHE A 38 -41.54 27.42 -0.02
N LEU A 39 -41.81 28.55 -0.67
CA LEU A 39 -40.81 29.55 -1.02
C LEU A 39 -41.12 30.91 -0.38
N THR A 40 -40.08 31.64 -0.03
CA THR A 40 -40.14 33.03 0.46
C THR A 40 -39.15 33.89 -0.33
N ARG A 41 -39.45 35.18 -0.47
CA ARG A 41 -38.56 36.15 -1.12
C ARG A 41 -37.71 36.81 -0.05
N ASP A 42 -36.39 36.65 -0.14
CA ASP A 42 -35.43 37.23 0.79
C ASP A 42 -34.16 37.63 0.01
N PRO A 43 -34.18 38.80 -0.65
CA PRO A 43 -33.10 39.24 -1.52
C PRO A 43 -31.82 39.62 -0.75
N LYS A 44 -31.84 39.64 0.58
CA LYS A 44 -30.72 40.09 1.44
C LYS A 44 -30.24 39.01 2.41
N ALA A 45 -30.30 37.74 2.01
CA ALA A 45 -29.74 36.65 2.80
C ALA A 45 -28.23 36.86 3.03
N ARG A 46 -27.83 37.14 4.28
CA ARG A 46 -26.44 37.36 4.67
C ARG A 46 -25.62 36.10 4.43
N GLY A 47 -24.39 36.27 3.94
CA GLY A 47 -23.47 35.16 3.66
C GLY A 47 -23.77 34.39 2.38
N LEU A 48 -24.82 34.71 1.62
CA LEU A 48 -25.18 33.98 0.39
C LEU A 48 -24.05 33.99 -0.66
N ARG A 49 -23.44 35.16 -0.90
CA ARG A 49 -22.31 35.29 -1.82
C ARG A 49 -21.09 34.51 -1.34
N VAL A 50 -20.76 34.61 -0.06
CA VAL A 50 -19.63 33.88 0.56
C VAL A 50 -19.85 32.37 0.43
N LEU A 51 -21.04 31.88 0.77
CA LEU A 51 -21.38 30.47 0.65
C LEU A 51 -21.32 29.98 -0.80
N THR A 52 -21.74 30.82 -1.76
CA THR A 52 -21.66 30.52 -3.20
C THR A 52 -20.20 30.38 -3.63
N VAL A 53 -19.35 31.36 -3.32
CA VAL A 53 -17.92 31.34 -3.67
C VAL A 53 -17.21 30.17 -3.02
N VAL A 54 -17.40 29.94 -1.72
CA VAL A 54 -16.74 28.83 -1.02
C VAL A 54 -17.24 27.47 -1.53
N THR A 55 -18.53 27.33 -1.87
CA THR A 55 -19.04 26.09 -2.46
C THR A 55 -18.49 25.84 -3.86
N LEU A 56 -18.28 26.89 -4.67
CA LEU A 56 -17.62 26.78 -5.98
C LEU A 56 -16.15 26.37 -5.85
N LEU A 57 -15.41 27.01 -4.94
CA LEU A 57 -14.02 26.65 -4.67
C LEU A 57 -13.90 25.20 -4.17
N TYR A 58 -14.81 24.79 -3.27
CA TYR A 58 -14.90 23.41 -2.84
C TYR A 58 -15.17 22.46 -4.01
N LEU A 59 -16.15 22.75 -4.87
CA LEU A 59 -16.45 21.90 -6.02
C LEU A 59 -15.26 21.78 -6.96
N TYR A 60 -14.50 22.85 -7.18
CA TYR A 60 -13.29 22.81 -7.99
C TYR A 60 -12.24 21.86 -7.42
N ILE A 61 -12.06 21.86 -6.09
CA ILE A 61 -11.16 20.93 -5.38
C ILE A 61 -11.73 19.50 -5.42
N GLU A 62 -13.01 19.31 -5.11
CA GLU A 62 -13.70 18.00 -5.12
C GLU A 62 -13.62 17.36 -6.50
N PHE A 63 -13.86 18.11 -7.56
CA PHE A 63 -13.77 17.64 -8.95
C PHE A 63 -12.35 17.18 -9.27
N SER A 64 -11.36 17.99 -8.92
CA SER A 64 -9.96 17.64 -9.13
C SER A 64 -9.56 16.37 -8.38
N PHE A 65 -10.01 16.25 -7.12
CA PHE A 65 -9.80 15.06 -6.30
C PHE A 65 -10.55 13.84 -6.87
N SER A 66 -11.78 13.99 -7.34
CA SER A 66 -12.59 12.91 -7.90
C SER A 66 -11.94 12.30 -9.15
N ALA A 67 -11.41 13.13 -10.05
CA ALA A 67 -10.67 12.69 -11.22
C ALA A 67 -9.38 11.95 -10.81
N TRP A 68 -8.60 12.54 -9.90
CA TRP A 68 -7.39 11.92 -9.38
C TRP A 68 -7.64 10.59 -8.66
N LEU A 69 -8.70 10.52 -7.85
CA LEU A 69 -9.13 9.32 -7.14
C LEU A 69 -9.44 8.19 -8.12
N LEU A 70 -10.16 8.49 -9.20
CA LEU A 70 -10.49 7.49 -10.22
C LEU A 70 -9.23 6.90 -10.87
N ASP A 71 -8.26 7.75 -11.20
CA ASP A 71 -6.99 7.32 -11.79
C ASP A 71 -6.20 6.45 -10.80
N VAL A 72 -6.05 6.89 -9.55
CA VAL A 72 -5.36 6.13 -8.49
C VAL A 72 -5.99 4.75 -8.25
N MET A 73 -7.32 4.66 -8.27
CA MET A 73 -8.02 3.39 -8.04
C MET A 73 -7.91 2.42 -9.23
N SER A 74 -7.67 2.94 -10.45
CA SER A 74 -7.42 2.13 -11.65
C SER A 74 -5.98 1.64 -11.77
N GLU A 75 -5.04 2.26 -11.06
CA GLU A 75 -3.63 1.89 -11.04
C GLU A 75 -3.32 0.87 -9.93
N ASN A 76 -2.22 0.12 -10.09
CA ASN A 76 -1.70 -0.77 -9.05
C ASN A 76 -0.66 -0.07 -8.14
N ALA A 77 -1.03 1.07 -7.52
CA ALA A 77 -0.12 1.90 -6.73
C ALA A 77 -0.53 1.99 -5.24
N SER A 78 -0.07 1.05 -4.40
CA SER A 78 -0.46 0.95 -2.98
C SER A 78 -0.25 2.24 -2.18
N ASN A 79 0.89 2.90 -2.32
CA ASN A 79 1.21 4.13 -1.57
C ASN A 79 0.28 5.32 -1.90
N ARG A 80 -0.27 5.36 -3.12
CA ARG A 80 -1.19 6.43 -3.53
C ARG A 80 -2.60 6.23 -2.97
N VAL A 81 -2.99 4.98 -2.72
CA VAL A 81 -4.31 4.62 -2.16
C VAL A 81 -4.46 5.13 -0.72
N ASP A 82 -3.47 4.93 0.14
CA ASP A 82 -3.51 5.41 1.54
C ASP A 82 -3.62 6.94 1.61
N THR A 83 -2.91 7.62 0.72
CA THR A 83 -2.98 9.09 0.59
C THR A 83 -4.37 9.53 0.11
N ALA A 84 -4.95 8.80 -0.84
CA ALA A 84 -6.28 9.08 -1.36
C ALA A 84 -7.36 8.89 -0.30
N GLU A 85 -7.24 7.88 0.56
CA GLU A 85 -8.15 7.65 1.69
C GLU A 85 -8.10 8.82 2.70
N ALA A 86 -6.90 9.29 3.05
CA ALA A 86 -6.74 10.40 3.99
C ALA A 86 -7.34 11.71 3.45
N TRP A 87 -7.05 12.05 2.20
CA TRP A 87 -7.60 13.25 1.55
C TRP A 87 -9.11 13.15 1.33
N GLY A 88 -9.61 11.98 0.92
CA GLY A 88 -11.04 11.73 0.73
C GLY A 88 -11.84 12.05 1.98
N ARG A 89 -11.42 11.51 3.14
CA ARG A 89 -12.06 11.77 4.44
C ARG A 89 -12.08 13.24 4.82
N LEU A 90 -10.97 13.96 4.58
CA LEU A 90 -10.87 15.39 4.87
C LEU A 90 -11.84 16.21 4.00
N ILE A 91 -11.89 15.90 2.71
CA ILE A 91 -12.76 16.57 1.74
C ILE A 91 -14.23 16.27 2.05
N SER A 92 -14.59 15.01 2.32
CA SER A 92 -15.94 14.61 2.75
C SER A 92 -16.35 15.29 4.06
N GLY A 93 -15.45 15.39 5.04
CA GLY A 93 -15.69 16.14 6.27
C GLY A 93 -15.98 17.62 6.03
N PHE A 94 -15.23 18.25 5.12
CA PHE A 94 -15.47 19.65 4.75
C PHE A 94 -16.77 19.83 3.97
N ALA A 95 -17.14 18.88 3.11
CA ALA A 95 -18.43 18.85 2.41
C ALA A 95 -19.61 18.91 3.39
N VAL A 96 -19.59 18.04 4.41
CA VAL A 96 -20.60 18.03 5.48
C VAL A 96 -20.58 19.34 6.27
N ALA A 97 -19.40 19.87 6.62
CA ALA A 97 -19.28 21.15 7.30
C ALA A 97 -19.95 22.28 6.49
N LEU A 98 -19.71 22.33 5.18
CA LEU A 98 -20.33 23.31 4.29
C LEU A 98 -21.87 23.22 4.24
N LEU A 99 -22.46 22.04 4.45
CA LEU A 99 -23.91 21.88 4.56
C LEU A 99 -24.46 22.52 5.85
N VAL A 100 -23.65 22.60 6.91
CA VAL A 100 -24.03 23.19 8.21
C VAL A 100 -23.86 24.71 8.25
N TRP A 101 -22.96 25.29 7.44
CA TRP A 101 -22.70 26.74 7.39
C TRP A 101 -23.96 27.64 7.29
N PRO A 102 -25.00 27.31 6.50
CA PRO A 102 -26.24 28.10 6.47
C PRO A 102 -26.91 28.26 7.84
N VAL A 103 -26.80 27.26 8.73
CA VAL A 103 -27.35 27.32 10.09
C VAL A 103 -26.59 28.34 10.94
N ILE A 104 -25.26 28.40 10.79
CA ILE A 104 -24.39 29.35 11.49
C ILE A 104 -24.67 30.78 11.00
N PHE A 105 -24.79 30.99 9.69
CA PHE A 105 -25.16 32.29 9.13
C PHE A 105 -26.55 32.76 9.57
N ALA A 106 -27.50 31.83 9.79
CA ALA A 106 -28.82 32.17 10.29
C ALA A 106 -28.82 32.60 11.78
N ARG A 107 -27.90 32.05 12.60
CA ARG A 107 -27.83 32.33 14.04
C ARG A 107 -26.90 33.48 14.44
N THR A 108 -25.94 33.84 13.59
CA THR A 108 -24.92 34.85 13.91
C THR A 108 -25.12 36.13 13.10
N ARG A 109 -24.90 37.29 13.75
CA ARG A 109 -25.16 38.60 13.12
C ARG A 109 -23.89 39.44 12.87
N ARG A 110 -22.75 39.08 13.48
CA ARG A 110 -21.47 39.80 13.46
C ARG A 110 -20.34 38.88 13.00
N TRP A 111 -19.55 39.29 12.00
CA TRP A 111 -18.46 38.50 11.42
C TRP A 111 -17.40 38.04 12.43
N ARG A 112 -17.10 38.86 13.44
CA ARG A 112 -16.20 38.50 14.55
C ARG A 112 -16.63 37.28 15.36
N ILE A 113 -17.91 36.91 15.31
CA ILE A 113 -18.45 35.69 15.95
C ILE A 113 -18.62 34.59 14.89
N THR A 114 -19.11 34.95 13.70
CA THR A 114 -19.38 34.01 12.62
C THR A 114 -18.11 33.27 12.17
N VAL A 115 -16.99 33.98 11.95
CA VAL A 115 -15.76 33.34 11.42
C VAL A 115 -15.18 32.32 12.41
N PRO A 116 -14.94 32.65 13.70
CA PRO A 116 -14.44 31.65 14.64
C PRO A 116 -15.38 30.45 14.78
N LEU A 117 -16.70 30.69 14.80
CA LEU A 117 -17.68 29.61 14.91
C LEU A 117 -17.68 28.70 13.67
N LEU A 118 -17.53 29.26 12.46
CA LEU A 118 -17.38 28.46 11.24
C LEU A 118 -16.13 27.57 11.33
N ILE A 119 -15.00 28.09 11.79
CA ILE A 119 -13.75 27.32 11.93
C ILE A 119 -13.92 26.19 12.95
N VAL A 120 -14.37 26.51 14.17
CA VAL A 120 -14.52 25.55 15.26
C VAL A 120 -15.52 24.44 14.90
N VAL A 121 -16.68 24.81 14.36
CA VAL A 121 -17.70 23.82 13.96
C VAL A 121 -17.22 22.99 12.77
N SER A 122 -16.53 23.59 11.80
CA SER A 122 -16.00 22.85 10.65
C SER A 122 -14.94 21.85 11.10
N LEU A 123 -14.01 22.23 11.98
CA LEU A 123 -12.99 21.33 12.50
C LEU A 123 -13.60 20.17 13.29
N ALA A 124 -14.62 20.45 14.11
CA ALA A 124 -15.35 19.42 14.84
C ALA A 124 -16.07 18.43 13.89
N ILE A 125 -16.73 18.94 12.84
CA ILE A 125 -17.41 18.10 11.83
C ILE A 125 -16.40 17.29 11.03
N ILE A 126 -15.31 17.90 10.55
CA ILE A 126 -14.26 17.21 9.80
C ILE A 126 -13.70 16.07 10.64
N THR A 127 -13.37 16.32 11.91
CA THR A 127 -12.87 15.29 12.82
C THR A 127 -13.89 14.18 13.02
N ALA A 128 -15.17 14.53 13.23
CA ALA A 128 -16.23 13.55 13.43
C ALA A 128 -16.46 12.68 12.19
N VAL A 129 -16.48 13.26 10.99
CA VAL A 129 -16.64 12.53 9.72
C VAL A 129 -15.42 11.67 9.44
N TYR A 130 -14.21 12.20 9.62
CA TYR A 130 -12.97 11.46 9.42
C TYR A 130 -12.92 10.20 10.27
N GLN A 131 -13.20 10.33 11.57
CA GLN A 131 -13.23 9.21 12.52
C GLN A 131 -14.42 8.28 12.25
N GLY A 132 -15.58 8.84 11.87
CA GLY A 132 -16.78 8.09 11.55
C GLY A 132 -16.61 7.17 10.34
N GLU A 133 -16.02 7.68 9.26
CA GLU A 133 -15.72 6.90 8.06
C GLU A 133 -14.69 5.80 8.34
N ARG A 134 -13.61 6.10 9.09
CA ARG A 134 -12.64 5.05 9.49
C ARG A 134 -13.30 3.96 10.33
N LYS A 135 -14.07 4.35 11.35
CA LYS A 135 -14.77 3.41 12.24
C LYS A 135 -15.81 2.57 11.49
N LEU A 136 -16.47 3.13 10.48
CA LEU A 136 -17.40 2.38 9.63
C LEU A 136 -16.67 1.29 8.85
N ILE A 137 -15.55 1.62 8.20
CA ILE A 137 -14.73 0.64 7.47
C ILE A 137 -14.21 -0.44 8.41
N ASP A 138 -13.62 -0.05 9.55
CA ASP A 138 -13.11 -1.00 10.55
C ASP A 138 -14.24 -1.94 11.04
N SER A 139 -15.42 -1.40 11.33
CA SER A 139 -16.58 -2.21 11.74
C SER A 139 -17.05 -3.17 10.65
N LEU A 140 -16.98 -2.80 9.37
CA LEU A 140 -17.33 -3.68 8.26
C LEU A 140 -16.28 -4.78 8.07
N VAL A 141 -15.00 -4.46 8.27
CA VAL A 141 -13.90 -5.44 8.24
C VAL A 141 -14.02 -6.43 9.39
N ASP A 142 -14.29 -5.95 10.61
CA ASP A 142 -14.39 -6.81 11.79
C ASP A 142 -15.62 -7.71 11.76
N SER A 143 -16.74 -7.23 11.20
CA SER A 143 -17.97 -8.03 11.02
C SER A 143 -17.97 -8.92 9.78
N SER A 144 -16.94 -8.84 8.92
CA SER A 144 -16.88 -9.66 7.71
C SER A 144 -16.68 -11.15 7.99
N THR A 145 -17.33 -11.99 7.18
CA THR A 145 -17.26 -13.45 7.28
C THR A 145 -15.98 -14.01 6.65
N ALA A 146 -15.65 -15.25 6.97
CA ALA A 146 -14.53 -15.98 6.38
C ALA A 146 -14.69 -16.09 4.84
N GLU A 147 -15.92 -16.33 4.39
CA GLU A 147 -16.30 -16.42 2.98
C GLU A 147 -16.12 -15.08 2.26
N SER A 148 -16.58 -13.97 2.85
CA SER A 148 -16.42 -12.63 2.28
C SER A 148 -14.96 -12.23 2.17
N ARG A 149 -14.12 -12.58 3.14
CA ARG A 149 -12.67 -12.33 3.12
C ARG A 149 -11.98 -13.15 2.03
N ALA A 150 -12.31 -14.43 1.90
CA ALA A 150 -11.78 -15.29 0.83
C ALA A 150 -12.20 -14.78 -0.57
N ALA A 151 -13.45 -14.34 -0.71
CA ALA A 151 -13.97 -13.73 -1.93
C ALA A 151 -13.23 -12.43 -2.27
N ALA A 152 -12.93 -11.58 -1.27
CA ALA A 152 -12.15 -10.36 -1.45
C ALA A 152 -10.72 -10.64 -1.93
N VAL A 153 -10.06 -11.68 -1.40
CA VAL A 153 -8.73 -12.11 -1.89
C VAL A 153 -8.80 -12.54 -3.36
N THR A 154 -9.83 -13.28 -3.74
CA THR A 154 -10.05 -13.69 -5.13
C THR A 154 -10.32 -12.48 -6.04
N GLY A 155 -11.18 -11.56 -5.62
CA GLY A 155 -11.46 -10.33 -6.37
C GLY A 155 -10.23 -9.43 -6.54
N ALA A 156 -9.36 -9.37 -5.53
CA ALA A 156 -8.11 -8.62 -5.59
C ALA A 156 -7.16 -9.12 -6.69
N LEU A 157 -7.15 -10.43 -6.98
CA LEU A 157 -6.39 -10.99 -8.09
C LEU A 157 -6.88 -10.44 -9.44
N LEU A 158 -8.19 -10.44 -9.65
CA LEU A 158 -8.78 -9.90 -10.87
C LEU A 158 -8.46 -8.40 -11.01
N ARG A 159 -8.67 -7.62 -9.95
CA ARG A 159 -8.35 -6.19 -9.95
C ARG A 159 -6.88 -5.94 -10.28
N GLN A 160 -5.97 -6.68 -9.63
CA GLN A 160 -4.54 -6.58 -9.89
C GLN A 160 -4.24 -6.88 -11.36
N GLY A 161 -4.82 -7.95 -11.90
CA GLY A 161 -4.60 -8.35 -13.28
C GLY A 161 -5.06 -7.30 -14.30
N LEU A 162 -6.21 -6.66 -14.04
CA LEU A 162 -6.74 -5.57 -14.85
C LEU A 162 -5.87 -4.31 -14.74
N ALA A 163 -5.49 -3.93 -13.52
CA ALA A 163 -4.70 -2.73 -13.25
C ALA A 163 -3.25 -2.81 -13.78
N THR A 164 -2.69 -4.02 -13.88
CA THR A 164 -1.33 -4.22 -14.43
C THR A 164 -1.31 -4.52 -15.93
N GLY A 165 -2.48 -4.64 -16.57
CA GLY A 165 -2.61 -4.96 -17.99
C GLY A 165 -2.29 -6.42 -18.32
N THR A 166 -2.36 -7.33 -17.34
CA THR A 166 -2.07 -8.77 -17.53
C THR A 166 -3.31 -9.58 -17.93
N VAL A 167 -4.51 -9.05 -17.67
CA VAL A 167 -5.76 -9.64 -18.15
C VAL A 167 -6.04 -9.15 -19.58
N SER A 168 -6.16 -10.10 -20.52
CA SER A 168 -6.48 -9.80 -21.92
C SER A 168 -7.99 -9.84 -22.19
N ALA A 169 -8.40 -9.33 -23.36
CA ALA A 169 -9.78 -9.39 -23.82
C ALA A 169 -10.35 -10.83 -23.82
N SER A 170 -9.56 -11.82 -24.24
CA SER A 170 -9.99 -13.21 -24.34
C SER A 170 -10.25 -13.88 -22.98
N MET A 171 -9.62 -13.39 -21.91
CA MET A 171 -9.78 -13.94 -20.55
C MET A 171 -11.16 -13.62 -19.94
N LEU A 172 -11.84 -12.57 -20.40
CA LEU A 172 -13.13 -12.12 -19.88
C LEU A 172 -14.21 -12.05 -20.97
N ASP A 173 -14.19 -12.97 -21.93
CA ASP A 173 -15.15 -13.07 -23.04
C ASP A 173 -15.30 -11.77 -23.85
N GLY A 174 -14.23 -10.99 -23.99
CA GLY A 174 -14.23 -9.70 -24.68
C GLY A 174 -14.61 -8.50 -23.80
N LEU A 175 -15.02 -8.70 -22.54
CA LEU A 175 -15.37 -7.62 -21.62
C LEU A 175 -14.23 -6.59 -21.47
N TRP A 176 -12.97 -7.07 -21.49
CA TRP A 176 -11.78 -6.24 -21.30
C TRP A 176 -11.01 -5.96 -22.60
N ALA A 177 -11.74 -5.79 -23.72
CA ALA A 177 -11.16 -5.25 -24.94
C ALA A 177 -10.61 -3.83 -24.75
N ASP A 178 -9.67 -3.41 -25.61
CA ASP A 178 -8.96 -2.11 -25.51
C ASP A 178 -9.92 -0.92 -25.35
N GLU A 179 -11.05 -0.93 -26.06
CA GLU A 179 -12.10 0.10 -25.93
C GLU A 179 -12.59 0.23 -24.49
N ASN A 180 -12.87 -0.89 -23.81
CA ASN A 180 -13.31 -0.90 -22.43
C ASN A 180 -12.18 -0.59 -21.47
N ALA A 181 -11.00 -1.18 -21.66
CA ALA A 181 -9.84 -1.03 -20.79
C ALA A 181 -9.35 0.44 -20.71
N GLN A 182 -9.43 1.19 -21.81
CA GLN A 182 -9.02 2.59 -21.87
C GLN A 182 -10.15 3.58 -21.55
N SER A 183 -11.40 3.10 -21.43
CA SER A 183 -12.54 3.96 -21.14
C SER A 183 -12.60 4.43 -19.69
N VAL A 184 -13.29 5.54 -19.45
CA VAL A 184 -13.60 6.03 -18.09
C VAL A 184 -14.42 5.00 -17.29
N ALA A 185 -15.37 4.33 -17.95
CA ALA A 185 -16.13 3.25 -17.34
C ALA A 185 -15.21 2.08 -16.92
N GLY A 186 -14.20 1.76 -17.74
CA GLY A 186 -13.15 0.79 -17.41
C GLY A 186 -12.37 1.18 -16.17
N LYS A 187 -11.89 2.43 -16.07
CA LYS A 187 -11.21 2.92 -14.86
C LYS A 187 -12.07 2.77 -13.61
N ALA A 188 -13.34 3.19 -13.69
CA ALA A 188 -14.30 3.05 -12.59
C ALA A 188 -14.54 1.58 -12.23
N PHE A 189 -14.64 0.71 -13.23
CA PHE A 189 -14.80 -0.71 -13.04
C PHE A 189 -13.59 -1.33 -12.33
N VAL A 190 -12.35 -1.06 -12.74
CA VAL A 190 -11.15 -1.54 -12.01
C VAL A 190 -11.21 -1.15 -10.53
N GLY A 191 -11.64 0.08 -10.23
CA GLY A 191 -11.76 0.56 -8.85
C GLY A 191 -12.70 -0.28 -7.98
N VAL A 192 -13.74 -0.92 -8.55
CA VAL A 192 -14.76 -1.65 -7.79
C VAL A 192 -14.89 -3.13 -8.16
N VAL A 193 -14.11 -3.61 -9.13
CA VAL A 193 -14.22 -4.97 -9.67
C VAL A 193 -13.98 -6.04 -8.62
N SER A 194 -13.08 -5.80 -7.65
CA SER A 194 -12.87 -6.73 -6.53
C SER A 194 -14.17 -7.01 -5.79
N TYR A 195 -14.97 -5.95 -5.54
CA TYR A 195 -16.26 -6.07 -4.86
C TYR A 195 -17.27 -6.77 -5.76
N MET A 196 -17.35 -6.39 -7.03
CA MET A 196 -18.26 -7.03 -7.99
C MET A 196 -17.97 -8.53 -8.14
N ALA A 197 -16.69 -8.90 -8.21
CA ALA A 197 -16.24 -10.27 -8.32
C ALA A 197 -16.50 -11.09 -7.05
N ALA A 198 -16.34 -10.47 -5.88
CA ALA A 198 -16.61 -11.13 -4.61
C ALA A 198 -18.11 -11.42 -4.39
N GLN A 199 -18.99 -10.56 -4.90
CA GLN A 199 -20.44 -10.68 -4.69
C GLN A 199 -21.18 -11.50 -5.75
N SER A 200 -20.50 -11.93 -6.81
CA SER A 200 -21.09 -12.66 -7.94
C SER A 200 -20.42 -14.00 -8.15
N ASP A 201 -21.19 -15.09 -8.03
CA ASP A 201 -20.65 -16.44 -8.26
C ASP A 201 -20.16 -16.64 -9.70
N ALA A 202 -20.81 -16.01 -10.68
CA ALA A 202 -20.38 -16.04 -12.07
C ALA A 202 -19.00 -15.39 -12.23
N ALA A 203 -18.84 -14.18 -11.66
CA ALA A 203 -17.59 -13.45 -11.70
C ALA A 203 -16.47 -14.18 -10.95
N ARG A 204 -16.77 -14.76 -9.77
CA ARG A 204 -15.82 -15.54 -8.98
C ARG A 204 -15.35 -16.80 -9.72
N ARG A 205 -16.25 -17.53 -10.37
CA ARG A 205 -15.89 -18.71 -11.19
C ARG A 205 -14.99 -18.31 -12.36
N GLN A 206 -15.35 -17.24 -13.08
CA GLN A 206 -14.54 -16.74 -14.19
C GLN A 206 -13.15 -16.26 -13.73
N THR A 207 -13.08 -15.53 -12.61
CA THR A 207 -11.82 -15.10 -11.98
C THR A 207 -10.94 -16.30 -11.66
N MET A 208 -11.50 -17.36 -11.06
CA MET A 208 -10.74 -18.56 -10.72
C MET A 208 -10.29 -19.36 -11.95
N ALA A 209 -11.04 -19.32 -13.06
CA ALA A 209 -10.65 -19.96 -14.31
C ALA A 209 -9.39 -19.32 -14.90
N ILE A 210 -9.27 -18.00 -14.84
CA ILE A 210 -8.12 -17.25 -15.39
C ILE A 210 -6.99 -17.06 -14.38
N ALA A 211 -7.20 -17.39 -13.11
CA ALA A 211 -6.23 -17.18 -12.03
C ALA A 211 -4.81 -17.70 -12.34
N PRO A 212 -4.61 -18.90 -12.92
CA PRO A 212 -3.26 -19.38 -13.24
C PRO A 212 -2.51 -18.48 -14.23
N GLU A 213 -3.20 -18.00 -15.26
CA GLU A 213 -2.61 -17.13 -16.29
C GLU A 213 -2.30 -15.75 -15.71
N VAL A 214 -3.24 -15.17 -14.95
CA VAL A 214 -3.07 -13.86 -14.30
C VAL A 214 -1.93 -13.89 -13.28
N VAL A 215 -1.89 -14.89 -12.39
CA VAL A 215 -0.83 -15.03 -11.39
C VAL A 215 0.53 -15.17 -12.08
N ARG A 216 0.62 -16.01 -13.12
CA ARG A 216 1.85 -16.19 -13.89
C ARG A 216 2.31 -14.88 -14.51
N ALA A 217 1.43 -14.16 -15.20
CA ALA A 217 1.74 -12.90 -15.87
C ALA A 217 2.17 -11.80 -14.87
N VAL A 218 1.50 -11.72 -13.72
CA VAL A 218 1.88 -10.79 -12.63
C VAL A 218 3.26 -11.12 -12.07
N ILE A 219 3.57 -12.41 -11.83
CA ILE A 219 4.90 -12.81 -11.35
C ILE A 219 5.96 -12.47 -12.41
N GLU A 220 5.71 -12.79 -13.67
CA GLU A 220 6.58 -12.50 -14.81
C GLU A 220 6.88 -11.00 -14.92
N GLN A 221 5.87 -10.14 -14.81
CA GLN A 221 6.02 -8.69 -14.82
C GLN A 221 6.84 -8.18 -13.62
N ASN A 222 6.58 -8.69 -12.42
CA ASN A 222 7.31 -8.29 -11.20
C ASN A 222 8.79 -8.69 -11.23
N VAL A 223 9.15 -9.74 -11.95
CA VAL A 223 10.54 -10.17 -12.12
C VAL A 223 11.21 -9.57 -13.37
N GLY A 224 10.52 -8.67 -14.09
CA GLY A 224 11.06 -8.05 -15.30
C GLY A 224 11.19 -9.00 -16.49
N GLY A 225 10.52 -10.16 -16.45
CA GLY A 225 10.52 -11.15 -17.50
C GLY A 225 11.79 -12.00 -17.61
N ARG A 226 11.83 -12.84 -18.64
CA ARG A 226 12.91 -13.79 -18.92
C ARG A 226 14.28 -13.14 -18.98
N ASP A 227 14.39 -12.01 -19.68
CA ASP A 227 15.69 -11.41 -19.99
C ASP A 227 16.32 -10.76 -18.75
N ALA A 228 15.51 -10.12 -17.89
CA ALA A 228 15.98 -9.59 -16.61
C ALA A 228 16.40 -10.70 -15.63
N GLU A 229 15.67 -11.81 -15.59
CA GLU A 229 16.05 -12.99 -14.79
C GLU A 229 17.29 -13.68 -15.35
N TYR A 230 17.46 -13.74 -16.67
CA TYR A 230 18.66 -14.27 -17.30
C TYR A 230 19.89 -13.44 -16.92
N GLN A 231 19.80 -12.11 -16.96
CA GLN A 231 20.92 -11.27 -16.51
C GLN A 231 21.23 -11.44 -15.04
N ARG A 232 20.22 -11.49 -14.17
CA ARG A 232 20.43 -11.80 -12.74
C ARG A 232 21.12 -13.15 -12.52
N PHE A 233 20.78 -14.16 -13.33
CA PHE A 233 21.45 -15.44 -13.30
C PHE A 233 22.92 -15.33 -13.73
N VAL A 234 23.22 -14.64 -14.84
CA VAL A 234 24.60 -14.40 -15.30
C VAL A 234 25.41 -13.63 -14.26
N ASP A 235 24.89 -12.54 -13.72
CA ASP A 235 25.53 -11.75 -12.67
C ASP A 235 25.82 -12.61 -11.42
N SER A 236 24.91 -13.51 -11.08
CA SER A 236 25.11 -14.43 -9.97
C SER A 236 26.23 -15.46 -10.21
N GLN A 237 26.47 -15.86 -11.47
CA GLN A 237 27.62 -16.71 -11.80
C GLN A 237 28.94 -15.96 -11.53
N GLU A 238 29.00 -14.67 -11.84
CA GLU A 238 30.16 -13.82 -11.52
C GLU A 238 30.34 -13.63 -10.01
N ASP A 239 29.27 -13.47 -9.23
CA ASP A 239 29.35 -13.43 -7.76
C ASP A 239 29.95 -14.74 -7.21
N ILE A 240 29.54 -15.90 -7.72
CA ILE A 240 30.10 -17.19 -7.30
C ILE A 240 31.58 -17.32 -7.68
N ARG A 241 31.98 -16.88 -8.89
CA ARG A 241 33.40 -16.82 -9.29
C ARG A 241 34.20 -15.92 -8.36
N GLY A 242 33.66 -14.75 -8.03
CA GLY A 242 34.25 -13.80 -7.09
C GLY A 242 34.41 -14.40 -5.68
N ARG A 243 33.38 -15.08 -5.17
CA ARG A 243 33.42 -15.75 -3.86
C ARG A 243 34.48 -16.84 -3.78
N HIS A 244 34.60 -17.64 -4.84
CA HIS A 244 35.63 -18.67 -4.93
C HIS A 244 37.04 -18.05 -4.87
N LYS A 245 37.32 -17.08 -5.74
CA LYS A 245 38.65 -16.46 -5.85
C LYS A 245 39.03 -15.62 -4.62
N TYR A 246 38.14 -14.73 -4.18
CA TYR A 246 38.50 -13.68 -3.21
C TYR A 246 38.30 -14.08 -1.75
N PHE A 247 37.45 -15.07 -1.48
CA PHE A 247 37.19 -15.54 -0.12
C PHE A 247 37.70 -16.95 0.09
N TYR A 248 37.29 -17.91 -0.73
CA TYR A 248 37.62 -19.32 -0.52
C TYR A 248 39.10 -19.62 -0.76
N GLU A 249 39.64 -19.30 -1.95
CA GLU A 249 41.07 -19.50 -2.25
C GLU A 249 41.97 -18.64 -1.36
N ARG A 250 41.55 -17.40 -1.09
CA ARG A 250 42.31 -16.49 -0.23
C ARG A 250 42.37 -16.97 1.22
N GLY A 251 41.28 -17.51 1.76
CA GLY A 251 41.25 -18.11 3.10
C GLY A 251 42.28 -19.26 3.22
N ILE A 252 42.34 -20.13 2.20
CA ILE A 252 43.33 -21.22 2.13
C ILE A 252 44.76 -20.67 2.04
N GLN A 253 45.01 -19.68 1.18
CA GLN A 253 46.34 -19.07 1.03
C GLN A 253 46.78 -18.37 2.32
N ASN A 254 45.88 -17.68 3.01
CA ASN A 254 46.16 -17.06 4.30
C ASN A 254 46.51 -18.12 5.35
N HIS A 255 45.74 -19.21 5.41
CA HIS A 255 46.03 -20.33 6.29
C HIS A 255 47.41 -20.94 6.02
N GLN A 256 47.79 -21.17 4.76
CA GLN A 256 49.13 -21.65 4.41
C GLN A 256 50.26 -20.70 4.86
N LYS A 257 50.06 -19.38 4.72
CA LYS A 257 51.01 -18.37 5.21
C LYS A 257 51.13 -18.40 6.74
N GLU A 258 50.03 -18.59 7.45
CA GLU A 258 50.04 -18.71 8.91
C GLU A 258 50.70 -20.00 9.39
N LEU A 259 50.48 -21.13 8.69
CA LEU A 259 51.18 -22.39 8.97
C LEU A 259 52.71 -22.22 8.89
N ALA A 260 53.21 -21.46 7.90
CA ALA A 260 54.64 -21.18 7.76
C ALA A 260 55.23 -20.35 8.94
N ARG A 261 54.40 -19.61 9.67
CA ARG A 261 54.81 -18.80 10.84
C ARG A 261 54.80 -19.58 12.14
N ILE A 262 54.21 -20.77 12.17
CA ILE A 262 54.08 -21.60 13.38
C ILE A 262 55.43 -21.92 14.04
N PRO A 263 56.50 -22.33 13.31
CA PRO A 263 57.79 -22.62 13.94
C PRO A 263 58.35 -21.43 14.71
N ALA A 264 58.36 -20.23 14.09
CA ALA A 264 58.84 -19.01 14.75
C ALA A 264 57.97 -18.61 15.94
N ARG A 265 56.66 -18.87 15.90
CA ARG A 265 55.75 -18.61 17.03
C ARG A 265 56.02 -19.55 18.21
N ALA A 266 56.22 -20.84 17.92
CA ALA A 266 56.56 -21.82 18.95
C ALA A 266 57.92 -21.53 19.60
N GLU A 267 58.90 -21.04 18.83
CA GLU A 267 60.19 -20.57 19.35
C GLU A 267 60.04 -19.35 20.28
N ARG A 268 59.17 -18.38 19.92
CA ARG A 268 58.87 -17.25 20.81
C ARG A 268 58.18 -17.69 22.10
N ASP A 269 57.28 -18.68 22.04
CA ASP A 269 56.64 -19.22 23.24
C ASP A 269 57.65 -19.89 24.18
N TRP A 270 58.69 -20.54 23.62
CA TRP A 270 59.80 -21.07 24.40
C TRP A 270 60.58 -19.96 25.11
N GLU A 271 60.91 -18.88 24.40
CA GLU A 271 61.58 -17.73 25.03
C GLU A 271 60.72 -17.08 26.12
N HIS A 272 59.41 -16.91 25.89
CA HIS A 272 58.48 -16.42 26.91
C HIS A 272 58.32 -17.39 28.10
N TYR A 273 58.43 -18.69 27.86
CA TYR A 273 58.48 -19.67 28.94
C TYR A 273 59.74 -19.49 29.79
N LEU A 274 60.92 -19.31 29.17
CA LEU A 274 62.17 -19.01 29.86
C LEU A 274 62.09 -17.69 30.65
N ASP A 275 61.54 -16.62 30.04
CA ASP A 275 61.36 -15.32 30.71
C ASP A 275 60.53 -15.45 31.99
N ARG A 276 59.45 -16.24 31.96
CA ARG A 276 58.59 -16.46 33.14
C ARG A 276 59.30 -17.25 34.23
N LEU A 277 60.19 -18.19 33.87
CA LEU A 277 61.00 -18.89 34.86
C LEU A 277 62.03 -17.95 35.49
N ASP A 278 62.74 -17.17 34.66
CA ASP A 278 63.75 -16.20 35.10
C ASP A 278 63.14 -15.11 36.01
N ALA A 279 61.93 -14.65 35.70
CA ALA A 279 61.19 -13.67 36.50
C ALA A 279 60.78 -14.20 37.88
N LYS A 280 60.48 -15.51 37.99
CA LYS A 280 60.16 -16.15 39.27
C LYS A 280 61.40 -16.34 40.13
N ASN A 281 62.52 -16.68 39.51
CA ASN A 281 63.81 -16.76 40.17
C ASN A 281 64.95 -16.67 39.15
N ARG A 282 65.87 -15.73 39.32
CA ARG A 282 67.01 -15.51 38.41
C ARG A 282 67.95 -16.71 38.26
N LYS A 283 67.88 -17.70 39.16
CA LYS A 283 68.65 -18.96 39.08
C LYS A 283 67.91 -20.07 38.32
N TRP A 284 66.69 -19.85 37.87
CA TRP A 284 65.92 -20.79 37.05
C TRP A 284 66.11 -20.49 35.55
N GLY A 285 65.38 -21.20 34.69
CA GLY A 285 65.28 -20.87 33.27
C GLY A 285 66.65 -20.88 32.57
N ARG A 286 67.06 -19.72 32.03
CA ARG A 286 68.26 -19.62 31.18
C ARG A 286 69.55 -19.98 31.90
N ALA A 287 69.63 -19.68 33.21
CA ALA A 287 70.81 -19.97 34.02
C ALA A 287 71.14 -21.48 34.10
N ARG A 288 70.16 -22.35 33.81
CA ARG A 288 70.29 -23.82 33.94
C ARG A 288 70.19 -24.57 32.61
N LEU A 289 70.21 -23.88 31.47
CA LEU A 289 70.16 -24.54 30.14
C LEU A 289 71.32 -25.54 29.90
N ARG A 290 72.46 -25.38 30.59
CA ARG A 290 73.64 -26.25 30.47
C ARG A 290 73.69 -27.37 31.53
N ASP A 291 72.67 -27.48 32.38
CA ASP A 291 72.60 -28.49 33.43
C ASP A 291 72.40 -29.90 32.82
N ARG A 292 73.22 -30.87 33.25
CA ARG A 292 73.17 -32.26 32.77
C ARG A 292 71.86 -32.98 33.12
N SER A 293 71.14 -32.49 34.14
CA SER A 293 69.82 -33.03 34.51
C SER A 293 68.74 -32.73 33.45
N GLY A 294 68.92 -31.68 32.65
CA GLY A 294 67.91 -31.18 31.70
C GLY A 294 66.73 -30.46 32.37
N GLU A 295 66.79 -30.19 33.67
CA GLU A 295 65.78 -29.43 34.41
C GLU A 295 66.18 -27.95 34.55
N LEU A 296 65.26 -27.04 34.23
CA LEU A 296 65.48 -25.59 34.39
C LEU A 296 65.10 -25.07 35.78
N VAL A 297 64.54 -25.93 36.63
CA VAL A 297 64.09 -25.61 38.01
C VAL A 297 64.50 -26.72 38.99
N PRO A 298 64.50 -26.48 40.31
CA PRO A 298 64.75 -27.54 41.29
C PRO A 298 63.70 -28.66 41.21
N GLY A 299 64.08 -29.90 41.55
CA GLY A 299 63.23 -31.08 41.37
C GLY A 299 61.87 -31.01 42.09
N PHE A 300 61.82 -30.38 43.27
CA PHE A 300 60.56 -30.16 43.99
C PHE A 300 59.63 -29.11 43.35
N VAL A 301 60.15 -28.28 42.44
CA VAL A 301 59.41 -27.24 41.69
C VAL A 301 58.96 -27.75 40.32
N ALA A 302 59.67 -28.72 39.75
CA ALA A 302 59.41 -29.25 38.41
C ALA A 302 57.95 -29.71 38.17
N PRO A 303 57.28 -30.42 39.11
CA PRO A 303 55.86 -30.78 38.94
C PRO A 303 54.94 -29.57 38.73
N ARG A 304 55.13 -28.50 39.51
CA ARG A 304 54.33 -27.28 39.39
C ARG A 304 54.56 -26.58 38.04
N VAL A 305 55.80 -26.57 37.54
CA VAL A 305 56.11 -26.01 36.22
C VAL A 305 55.44 -26.82 35.10
N ARG A 306 55.43 -28.16 35.20
CA ARG A 306 54.68 -29.01 34.26
C ARG A 306 53.19 -28.69 34.25
N ASP A 307 52.57 -28.51 35.41
CA ASP A 307 51.15 -28.12 35.49
C ASP A 307 50.88 -26.75 34.88
N GLU A 308 51.80 -25.78 35.05
CA GLU A 308 51.68 -24.48 34.40
C GLU A 308 51.79 -24.58 32.87
N VAL A 309 52.67 -25.44 32.36
CA VAL A 309 52.80 -25.71 30.91
C VAL A 309 51.54 -26.40 30.37
N ARG A 310 50.95 -27.35 31.11
CA ARG A 310 49.64 -27.94 30.78
C ARG A 310 48.53 -26.90 30.72
N LYS A 311 48.49 -25.97 31.68
CA LYS A 311 47.52 -24.86 31.70
C LYS A 311 47.68 -23.90 30.51
N MET A 312 48.84 -23.86 29.88
CA MET A 312 49.03 -23.14 28.60
C MET A 312 48.49 -23.91 27.39
N GLY A 313 47.92 -25.10 27.59
CA GLY A 313 47.42 -25.97 26.54
C GLY A 313 48.50 -26.83 25.87
N LEU A 314 49.63 -27.07 26.55
CA LEU A 314 50.70 -27.95 26.09
C LEU A 314 50.73 -29.21 26.97
N ASP A 315 50.24 -30.32 26.44
CA ASP A 315 50.06 -31.56 27.20
C ASP A 315 51.39 -32.32 27.39
N VAL A 316 52.15 -31.89 28.40
CA VAL A 316 53.43 -32.49 28.78
C VAL A 316 53.23 -33.65 29.77
N PRO A 317 53.89 -34.81 29.60
CA PRO A 317 53.85 -35.91 30.56
C PRO A 317 54.65 -35.57 31.82
N ASP A 318 54.45 -36.32 32.91
CA ASP A 318 55.20 -36.11 34.16
C ASP A 318 56.70 -36.38 34.01
N SER A 319 57.09 -37.18 33.02
CA SER A 319 58.48 -37.46 32.66
C SER A 319 59.13 -36.38 31.79
N TRP A 320 58.39 -35.37 31.32
CA TRP A 320 58.97 -34.26 30.56
C TRP A 320 59.87 -33.41 31.46
N ARG A 321 61.10 -33.19 30.98
CA ARG A 321 62.09 -32.35 31.66
C ARG A 321 61.84 -30.89 31.32
N THR A 322 61.90 -30.01 32.30
CA THR A 322 61.52 -28.60 32.09
C THR A 322 62.43 -27.83 31.13
N GLY A 323 63.60 -28.40 30.77
CA GLY A 323 64.54 -27.90 29.76
C GLY A 323 64.47 -28.57 28.39
N ASP A 324 63.57 -29.54 28.18
CA ASP A 324 63.39 -30.18 26.88
C ASP A 324 62.61 -29.27 25.91
N LYS A 325 63.37 -28.36 25.29
CA LYS A 325 62.92 -27.41 24.28
C LYS A 325 62.27 -28.11 23.09
N ALA A 326 62.86 -29.20 22.62
CA ALA A 326 62.37 -29.89 21.41
C ALA A 326 60.96 -30.44 21.62
N TYR A 327 60.71 -31.04 22.79
CA TYR A 327 59.38 -31.52 23.16
C TYR A 327 58.38 -30.37 23.34
N PHE A 328 58.77 -29.29 24.02
CA PHE A 328 57.92 -28.10 24.19
C PHE A 328 57.53 -27.47 22.85
N VAL A 329 58.51 -27.19 21.99
CA VAL A 329 58.29 -26.56 20.69
C VAL A 329 57.40 -27.44 19.83
N ARG A 330 57.60 -28.77 19.82
CA ARG A 330 56.74 -29.70 19.08
C ARG A 330 55.27 -29.62 19.53
N LEU A 331 55.01 -29.61 20.84
CA LEU A 331 53.65 -29.48 21.35
C LEU A 331 53.03 -28.12 21.02
N ALA A 332 53.81 -27.04 21.12
CA ALA A 332 53.33 -25.70 20.76
C ALA A 332 52.97 -25.63 19.26
N GLN A 333 53.79 -26.22 18.39
CA GLN A 333 53.48 -26.32 16.97
C GLN A 333 52.21 -27.13 16.71
N GLN A 334 52.02 -28.28 17.38
CA GLN A 334 50.80 -29.10 17.24
C GLN A 334 49.55 -28.34 17.67
N LYS A 335 49.61 -27.65 18.81
CA LYS A 335 48.52 -26.80 19.31
C LYS A 335 48.14 -25.74 18.28
N TYR A 336 49.10 -25.00 17.75
CA TYR A 336 48.82 -23.94 16.76
C TYR A 336 48.26 -24.50 15.46
N ARG A 337 48.79 -25.63 14.96
CA ARG A 337 48.25 -26.29 13.76
C ARG A 337 46.78 -26.63 13.93
N LYS A 338 46.43 -27.33 15.02
CA LYS A 338 45.05 -27.67 15.34
C LYS A 338 44.14 -26.44 15.39
N GLN A 339 44.57 -25.37 16.05
CA GLN A 339 43.79 -24.13 16.13
C GLN A 339 43.58 -23.48 14.76
N MET A 340 44.59 -23.49 13.89
CA MET A 340 44.49 -22.94 12.54
C MET A 340 43.63 -23.81 11.62
N ASP A 341 43.69 -25.13 11.76
CA ASP A 341 42.87 -26.08 10.99
C ASP A 341 41.38 -25.91 11.36
N GLU A 342 41.06 -25.81 12.65
CA GLU A 342 39.71 -25.53 13.12
C GLU A 342 39.21 -24.14 12.68
N ALA A 343 40.09 -23.14 12.64
CA ALA A 343 39.75 -21.81 12.15
C ALA A 343 39.44 -21.82 10.65
N LEU A 344 40.26 -22.51 9.84
CA LEU A 344 40.01 -22.68 8.42
C LEU A 344 38.69 -23.43 8.18
N GLN A 345 38.42 -24.51 8.91
CA GLN A 345 37.17 -25.25 8.76
C GLN A 345 35.94 -24.37 9.03
N ARG A 346 36.00 -23.45 10.00
CA ARG A 346 34.94 -22.47 10.26
C ARG A 346 34.84 -21.42 9.14
N GLU A 347 35.97 -20.89 8.68
CA GLU A 347 36.02 -19.90 7.58
C GLU A 347 35.47 -20.47 6.27
N LEU A 348 35.75 -21.75 5.98
CA LEU A 348 35.24 -22.47 4.82
C LEU A 348 33.84 -23.05 5.04
N GLU A 349 33.19 -22.77 6.19
CA GLU A 349 31.86 -23.27 6.53
C GLU A 349 31.72 -24.81 6.40
N GLY A 350 32.77 -25.52 6.78
CA GLY A 350 32.84 -26.98 6.69
C GLY A 350 33.11 -27.53 5.29
N MET A 351 33.35 -26.67 4.28
CA MET A 351 33.79 -27.13 2.97
C MET A 351 35.21 -27.70 3.03
N PRO A 352 35.50 -28.79 2.29
CA PRO A 352 36.88 -29.25 2.09
C PRO A 352 37.75 -28.13 1.51
N PRO A 353 39.06 -28.07 1.80
CA PRO A 353 39.98 -27.16 1.13
C PRO A 353 40.27 -27.59 -0.32
N ASN A 354 40.74 -26.65 -1.14
CA ASN A 354 41.20 -26.84 -2.53
C ASN A 354 40.14 -27.36 -3.51
N LEU A 355 38.86 -27.05 -3.29
CA LEU A 355 37.83 -27.26 -4.29
C LEU A 355 38.10 -26.36 -5.51
N GLY A 356 38.19 -26.97 -6.69
CA GLY A 356 38.15 -26.24 -7.94
C GLY A 356 36.80 -25.52 -8.09
N LEU A 357 36.76 -24.47 -8.91
CA LEU A 357 35.61 -23.57 -9.07
C LEU A 357 34.27 -24.30 -9.29
N GLU A 358 34.24 -25.30 -10.17
CA GLU A 358 33.03 -26.09 -10.44
C GLU A 358 32.57 -26.94 -9.23
N ALA A 359 33.52 -27.54 -8.51
CA ALA A 359 33.23 -28.33 -7.31
C ALA A 359 32.77 -27.44 -6.15
N PHE A 360 33.37 -26.26 -6.01
CA PHE A 360 32.94 -25.23 -5.07
C PHE A 360 31.51 -24.78 -5.38
N ALA A 361 31.22 -24.43 -6.63
CA ALA A 361 29.89 -24.03 -7.06
C ALA A 361 28.84 -25.13 -6.85
N ALA A 362 29.22 -26.40 -7.08
CA ALA A 362 28.34 -27.55 -6.88
C ALA A 362 28.13 -27.93 -5.40
N HIS A 363 28.91 -27.39 -4.46
CA HIS A 363 28.84 -27.74 -3.05
C HIS A 363 27.47 -27.36 -2.44
N PRO A 364 26.84 -28.21 -1.59
CA PRO A 364 25.49 -27.96 -1.06
C PRO A 364 25.33 -26.62 -0.34
N VAL A 365 26.33 -26.19 0.44
CA VAL A 365 26.32 -24.91 1.15
C VAL A 365 26.30 -23.73 0.17
N VAL A 366 27.09 -23.79 -0.90
CA VAL A 366 27.16 -22.76 -1.94
C VAL A 366 25.87 -22.75 -2.74
N GLN A 367 25.38 -23.91 -3.17
CA GLN A 367 24.11 -24.06 -3.89
C GLN A 367 22.91 -23.51 -3.11
N LYS A 368 22.84 -23.75 -1.80
CA LYS A 368 21.78 -23.21 -0.96
C LYS A 368 21.82 -21.68 -0.93
N LYS A 369 23.00 -21.10 -0.69
CA LYS A 369 23.19 -19.64 -0.67
C LYS A 369 22.92 -19.00 -2.04
N TRP A 370 23.32 -19.66 -3.12
CA TRP A 370 23.12 -19.18 -4.49
C TRP A 370 21.64 -19.20 -4.89
N ARG A 371 20.89 -20.25 -4.53
CA ARG A 371 19.43 -20.25 -4.71
C ARG A 371 18.76 -19.16 -3.90
N MET A 372 19.18 -18.97 -2.65
CA MET A 372 18.64 -17.91 -1.79
C MET A 372 18.88 -16.51 -2.37
N SER A 373 20.06 -16.24 -2.93
CA SER A 373 20.36 -14.93 -3.53
C SER A 373 19.52 -14.64 -4.78
N LEU A 374 19.12 -15.68 -5.52
CA LEU A 374 18.23 -15.57 -6.68
C LEU A 374 16.74 -15.69 -6.31
N GLY A 375 16.41 -16.04 -5.07
CA GLY A 375 15.04 -16.37 -4.66
C GLY A 375 14.47 -17.59 -5.39
N TYR A 376 15.32 -18.57 -5.74
CA TYR A 376 14.90 -19.77 -6.46
C TYR A 376 14.46 -20.87 -5.48
N PRO A 377 13.36 -21.60 -5.75
CA PRO A 377 12.94 -22.70 -4.89
C PRO A 377 13.92 -23.88 -4.94
N ASP A 378 13.98 -24.64 -3.85
CA ASP A 378 14.92 -25.77 -3.69
C ASP A 378 14.75 -26.86 -4.75
N LYS A 379 13.54 -26.99 -5.31
CA LYS A 379 13.19 -28.01 -6.31
C LYS A 379 13.74 -27.72 -7.71
N VAL A 380 14.32 -26.54 -7.94
CA VAL A 380 14.91 -26.16 -9.24
C VAL A 380 16.21 -26.93 -9.46
N ALA A 381 16.48 -27.23 -10.73
CA ALA A 381 17.72 -27.85 -11.17
C ALA A 381 18.96 -27.17 -10.54
N ARG A 382 20.00 -27.96 -10.29
CA ARG A 382 21.28 -27.47 -9.74
C ARG A 382 21.81 -26.34 -10.61
N LEU A 383 22.16 -25.21 -9.98
CA LEU A 383 22.75 -24.04 -10.64
C LEU A 383 24.18 -24.39 -11.08
N THR A 384 24.57 -23.91 -12.26
CA THR A 384 25.88 -24.22 -12.87
C THR A 384 26.58 -22.96 -13.32
N LEU A 385 27.91 -22.98 -13.37
CA LEU A 385 28.72 -21.89 -13.93
C LEU A 385 28.88 -21.99 -15.45
N ALA A 386 28.37 -23.06 -16.07
CA ALA A 386 28.32 -23.20 -17.52
C ALA A 386 27.65 -21.98 -18.16
N VAL A 387 28.28 -21.44 -19.21
CA VAL A 387 27.67 -20.43 -20.05
C VAL A 387 26.58 -21.10 -20.86
N ILE A 388 25.34 -20.65 -20.67
CA ILE A 388 24.15 -21.19 -21.34
C ILE A 388 23.46 -20.05 -22.09
N SER A 389 22.77 -20.38 -23.18
CA SER A 389 21.99 -19.37 -23.90
C SER A 389 20.74 -18.96 -23.11
N ALA A 390 20.13 -17.82 -23.46
CA ALA A 390 18.86 -17.39 -22.88
C ALA A 390 17.74 -18.43 -23.07
N ASP A 391 17.75 -19.18 -24.19
CA ASP A 391 16.76 -20.23 -24.45
C ASP A 391 16.98 -21.48 -23.60
N GLU A 392 18.24 -21.86 -23.36
CA GLU A 392 18.55 -22.96 -22.45
C GLU A 392 18.21 -22.56 -21.00
N PHE A 393 18.57 -21.34 -20.58
CA PHE A 393 18.18 -20.77 -19.29
C PHE A 393 16.65 -20.79 -19.12
N ASN A 394 15.92 -20.39 -20.16
CA ASN A 394 14.46 -20.35 -20.14
C ASN A 394 13.87 -21.72 -19.82
N LYS A 395 14.32 -22.76 -20.53
CA LYS A 395 13.84 -24.13 -20.37
C LYS A 395 14.26 -24.74 -19.02
N ARG A 396 15.50 -24.49 -18.61
CA ARG A 396 16.13 -25.16 -17.46
C ARG A 396 15.80 -24.53 -16.12
N TYR A 397 15.66 -23.20 -16.06
CA TYR A 397 15.51 -22.45 -14.82
C TYR A 397 14.26 -21.59 -14.82
N TYR A 398 14.09 -20.68 -15.80
CA TYR A 398 13.03 -19.68 -15.76
C TYR A 398 11.63 -20.29 -15.73
N GLN A 399 11.29 -21.18 -16.67
CA GLN A 399 9.96 -21.79 -16.73
C GLN A 399 9.64 -22.63 -15.48
N PRO A 400 10.55 -23.52 -14.98
CA PRO A 400 10.32 -24.22 -13.72
C PRO A 400 10.16 -23.29 -12.51
N VAL A 401 10.98 -22.24 -12.40
CA VAL A 401 10.89 -21.25 -11.31
C VAL A 401 9.55 -20.52 -11.37
N LEU A 402 9.17 -20.04 -12.55
CA LEU A 402 7.91 -19.33 -12.78
C LEU A 402 6.70 -20.23 -12.51
N ALA A 403 6.73 -21.48 -12.97
CA ALA A 403 5.67 -22.46 -12.71
C ALA A 403 5.56 -22.78 -11.21
N GLY A 404 6.68 -22.97 -10.52
CA GLY A 404 6.73 -23.19 -9.07
C GLY A 404 6.13 -22.02 -8.31
N ARG A 405 6.60 -20.79 -8.57
CA ARG A 405 6.08 -19.56 -7.95
C ARG A 405 4.59 -19.36 -8.24
N THR A 406 4.15 -19.67 -9.47
CA THR A 406 2.73 -19.63 -9.84
C THR A 406 1.92 -20.61 -9.01
N MET A 407 2.37 -21.86 -8.88
CA MET A 407 1.65 -22.87 -8.09
C MET A 407 1.61 -22.51 -6.60
N ASP A 408 2.73 -22.06 -6.03
CA ASP A 408 2.79 -21.62 -4.64
C ASP A 408 1.80 -20.46 -4.39
N ARG A 409 1.79 -19.47 -5.29
CA ARG A 409 0.85 -18.34 -5.20
C ARG A 409 -0.60 -18.74 -5.49
N LEU A 410 -0.86 -19.77 -6.29
CA LEU A 410 -2.21 -20.30 -6.51
C LEU A 410 -2.76 -21.06 -5.31
N GLN A 411 -1.91 -21.65 -4.47
CA GLN A 411 -2.35 -22.25 -3.20
C GLN A 411 -3.03 -21.22 -2.32
N ASP A 412 -2.62 -19.95 -2.41
CA ASP A 412 -3.24 -18.88 -1.66
C ASP A 412 -4.73 -18.75 -1.98
N TYR A 413 -5.10 -18.81 -3.26
CA TYR A 413 -6.49 -18.69 -3.73
C TYR A 413 -7.30 -19.99 -3.61
N ARG A 414 -6.62 -21.12 -3.35
CA ARG A 414 -7.25 -22.43 -3.10
C ARG A 414 -7.42 -22.74 -1.62
N SER A 415 -6.95 -21.87 -0.74
CA SER A 415 -7.12 -22.03 0.71
C SER A 415 -8.60 -22.06 1.10
N GLN A 416 -8.92 -22.79 2.16
CA GLN A 416 -10.31 -22.93 2.58
C GLN A 416 -10.77 -21.62 3.21
N ALA A 417 -12.02 -21.20 2.97
CA ALA A 417 -12.55 -19.94 3.50
C ALA A 417 -12.29 -19.78 5.01
N ARG A 418 -12.39 -20.88 5.78
CA ARG A 418 -12.10 -20.94 7.22
C ARG A 418 -10.73 -20.39 7.63
N ASP A 419 -9.72 -20.47 6.76
CA ASP A 419 -8.36 -20.00 7.06
C ASP A 419 -8.29 -18.46 7.15
N TYR A 420 -9.27 -17.77 6.56
CA TYR A 420 -9.45 -16.31 6.62
C TYR A 420 -10.42 -15.85 7.73
N GLY A 421 -11.08 -16.80 8.40
CA GLY A 421 -11.97 -16.53 9.54
C GLY A 421 -11.22 -16.10 10.80
N ALA A 422 -11.96 -15.76 11.86
CA ALA A 422 -11.38 -15.39 13.15
C ALA A 422 -10.50 -16.52 13.72
N GLY A 423 -9.26 -16.19 14.11
CA GLY A 423 -8.27 -17.16 14.60
C GLY A 423 -7.65 -18.04 13.51
N GLY A 424 -8.01 -17.84 12.24
CA GLY A 424 -7.42 -18.55 11.11
C GLY A 424 -5.99 -18.08 10.80
N LYS A 425 -5.19 -18.96 10.17
CA LYS A 425 -3.77 -18.67 9.83
C LYS A 425 -3.61 -17.44 8.93
N ARG A 426 -4.67 -17.03 8.22
CA ARG A 426 -4.68 -15.95 7.23
C ARG A 426 -5.72 -14.88 7.53
N GLU A 427 -6.17 -14.77 8.78
CA GLU A 427 -7.16 -13.77 9.18
C GLU A 427 -6.76 -12.34 8.78
N ALA A 428 -5.51 -11.96 9.08
CA ALA A 428 -5.00 -10.62 8.79
C ALA A 428 -4.97 -10.30 7.29
N GLU A 429 -4.60 -11.28 6.46
CA GLU A 429 -4.61 -11.14 5.01
C GLU A 429 -6.04 -11.00 4.48
N GLY A 430 -6.97 -11.81 4.99
CA GLY A 430 -8.38 -11.74 4.63
C GLY A 430 -9.02 -10.39 5.00
N LYS A 431 -8.73 -9.88 6.20
CA LYS A 431 -9.19 -8.56 6.65
C LYS A 431 -8.65 -7.43 5.76
N LYS A 432 -7.35 -7.46 5.45
CA LYS A 432 -6.71 -6.46 4.58
C LYS A 432 -7.27 -6.50 3.16
N ALA A 433 -7.49 -7.70 2.60
CA ALA A 433 -8.10 -7.85 1.27
C ALA A 433 -9.55 -7.33 1.26
N TYR A 434 -10.31 -7.59 2.32
CA TYR A 434 -11.68 -7.09 2.45
C TYR A 434 -11.72 -5.56 2.58
N GLU A 435 -10.84 -4.96 3.39
CA GLU A 435 -10.68 -3.50 3.49
C GLU A 435 -10.36 -2.87 2.12
N ALA A 436 -9.36 -3.40 1.42
CA ALA A 436 -8.95 -2.94 0.09
C ALA A 436 -10.03 -3.12 -0.98
N MET A 437 -11.00 -4.02 -0.77
CA MET A 437 -12.15 -4.21 -1.63
C MET A 437 -13.25 -3.17 -1.39
N ILE A 438 -13.56 -2.86 -0.13
CA ILE A 438 -14.68 -1.96 0.20
C ILE A 438 -14.29 -0.48 0.21
N ALA A 439 -13.05 -0.13 0.57
CA ALA A 439 -12.64 1.26 0.70
C ALA A 439 -12.80 2.07 -0.62
N PRO A 440 -12.38 1.55 -1.80
CA PRO A 440 -12.61 2.23 -3.07
C PRO A 440 -14.10 2.41 -3.41
N VAL A 441 -14.95 1.42 -3.08
CA VAL A 441 -16.40 1.50 -3.29
C VAL A 441 -16.99 2.69 -2.54
N PHE A 442 -16.65 2.84 -1.26
CA PHE A 442 -17.10 3.98 -0.46
C PHE A 442 -16.50 5.30 -0.96
N ALA A 443 -15.19 5.34 -1.22
CA ALA A 443 -14.52 6.57 -1.66
C ALA A 443 -15.12 7.13 -2.96
N LEU A 444 -15.26 6.29 -4.00
CA LEU A 444 -15.81 6.70 -5.29
C LEU A 444 -17.29 7.07 -5.20
N THR A 445 -18.08 6.33 -4.41
CA THR A 445 -19.51 6.60 -4.25
C THR A 445 -19.77 7.87 -3.45
N LEU A 446 -19.07 8.06 -2.32
CA LEU A 446 -19.21 9.24 -1.47
C LEU A 446 -18.73 10.50 -2.17
N SER A 447 -17.63 10.42 -2.93
CA SER A 447 -17.13 11.54 -3.73
C SER A 447 -18.13 11.95 -4.81
N LEU A 448 -18.67 10.99 -5.58
CA LEU A 448 -19.71 11.28 -6.58
C LEU A 448 -20.98 11.88 -5.95
N LEU A 449 -21.47 11.31 -4.84
CA LEU A 449 -22.65 11.83 -4.14
C LEU A 449 -22.39 13.22 -3.56
N GLY A 450 -21.21 13.46 -2.97
CA GLY A 450 -20.77 14.76 -2.48
C GLY A 450 -20.79 15.81 -3.59
N ALA A 451 -20.16 15.50 -4.73
CA ALA A 451 -20.18 16.34 -5.91
C ALA A 451 -21.62 16.67 -6.35
N LEU A 452 -22.50 15.68 -6.49
CA LEU A 452 -23.90 15.89 -6.89
C LEU A 452 -24.70 16.76 -5.91
N VAL A 453 -24.55 16.51 -4.61
CA VAL A 453 -25.19 17.31 -3.55
C VAL A 453 -24.74 18.77 -3.65
N HIS A 454 -23.44 19.01 -3.84
CA HIS A 454 -22.88 20.35 -3.91
C HIS A 454 -23.16 21.05 -5.24
N ILE A 455 -23.25 20.32 -6.36
CA ILE A 455 -23.76 20.82 -7.64
C ILE A 455 -25.22 21.30 -7.46
N GLY A 456 -26.10 20.46 -6.91
CA GLY A 456 -27.48 20.85 -6.65
C GLY A 456 -27.57 22.05 -5.69
N LYS A 457 -26.72 22.07 -4.65
CA LYS A 457 -26.63 23.20 -3.73
C LYS A 457 -26.22 24.49 -4.44
N ILE A 458 -25.19 24.46 -5.30
CA ILE A 458 -24.74 25.67 -6.00
C ILE A 458 -25.79 26.15 -6.99
N SER A 459 -26.48 25.24 -7.70
CA SER A 459 -27.61 25.60 -8.56
C SER A 459 -28.72 26.32 -7.78
N LEU A 460 -29.05 25.85 -6.57
CA LEU A 460 -30.02 26.52 -5.69
C LEU A 460 -29.52 27.89 -5.21
N LEU A 461 -28.23 28.03 -4.89
CA LEU A 461 -27.65 29.30 -4.44
C LEU A 461 -27.63 30.34 -5.58
N LEU A 462 -27.28 29.92 -6.79
CA LEU A 462 -27.31 30.77 -7.99
C LEU A 462 -28.75 31.18 -8.33
N ALA A 463 -29.71 30.25 -8.28
CA ALA A 463 -31.12 30.55 -8.47
C ALA A 463 -31.64 31.54 -7.40
N GLN A 464 -31.19 31.41 -6.16
CA GLN A 464 -31.52 32.35 -5.09
C GLN A 464 -30.89 33.73 -5.33
N LEU A 465 -29.65 33.81 -5.81
CA LEU A 465 -28.99 35.07 -6.15
C LEU A 465 -29.68 35.78 -7.31
N ALA A 466 -30.09 35.04 -8.35
CA ALA A 466 -30.74 35.60 -9.53
C ALA A 466 -32.20 36.02 -9.27
N SER A 467 -32.96 35.21 -8.52
CA SER A 467 -34.41 35.40 -8.37
C SER A 467 -34.82 36.03 -7.03
N GLY A 468 -33.96 35.95 -6.01
CA GLY A 468 -34.27 36.32 -4.63
C GLY A 468 -35.17 35.32 -3.89
N TRP A 469 -35.54 34.20 -4.51
CA TRP A 469 -36.39 33.17 -3.92
C TRP A 469 -35.57 32.11 -3.19
N ARG A 470 -36.06 31.69 -2.02
CA ARG A 470 -35.48 30.58 -1.27
C ARG A 470 -36.55 29.71 -0.64
N PHE A 471 -36.17 28.47 -0.34
CA PHE A 471 -37.00 27.59 0.49
C PHE A 471 -37.22 28.22 1.87
N ARG A 472 -38.47 28.14 2.32
CA ARG A 472 -38.88 28.64 3.63
C ARG A 472 -38.38 27.75 4.76
N SER A 473 -38.46 26.43 4.56
CA SER A 473 -38.00 25.42 5.52
C SER A 473 -36.65 24.82 5.09
N PRO A 474 -35.65 24.75 5.99
CA PRO A 474 -34.38 24.08 5.70
C PRO A 474 -34.55 22.57 5.47
N LEU A 475 -35.52 21.93 6.12
CA LEU A 475 -35.83 20.51 5.93
C LEU A 475 -36.39 20.24 4.54
N VAL A 476 -37.29 21.10 4.05
CA VAL A 476 -37.82 20.99 2.68
C VAL A 476 -36.70 21.20 1.66
N LYS A 477 -35.80 22.15 1.89
CA LYS A 477 -34.62 22.35 1.03
C LYS A 477 -33.75 21.09 0.97
N ALA A 478 -33.45 20.49 2.13
CA ALA A 478 -32.65 19.28 2.20
C ALA A 478 -33.34 18.09 1.52
N GLY A 479 -34.64 17.90 1.76
CA GLY A 479 -35.44 16.86 1.11
C GLY A 479 -35.52 17.04 -0.42
N ALA A 480 -35.71 18.26 -0.90
CA ALA A 480 -35.70 18.56 -2.33
C ALA A 480 -34.33 18.30 -2.99
N LEU A 481 -33.24 18.65 -2.30
CA LEU A 481 -31.89 18.38 -2.78
C LEU A 481 -31.62 16.86 -2.85
N LEU A 482 -31.97 16.12 -1.80
CA LEU A 482 -31.83 14.66 -1.77
C LEU A 482 -32.66 14.01 -2.88
N ALA A 483 -33.92 14.41 -3.04
CA ALA A 483 -34.79 13.91 -4.10
C ALA A 483 -34.23 14.19 -5.50
N ALA A 484 -33.65 15.37 -5.72
CA ALA A 484 -33.00 15.72 -6.97
C ALA A 484 -31.78 14.83 -7.25
N VAL A 485 -30.92 14.60 -6.25
CA VAL A 485 -29.76 13.71 -6.38
C VAL A 485 -30.19 12.27 -6.68
N LEU A 486 -31.17 11.75 -5.95
CA LEU A 486 -31.72 10.40 -6.20
C LEU A 486 -32.34 10.29 -7.59
N LEU A 487 -33.08 11.32 -8.03
CA LEU A 487 -33.64 11.36 -9.38
C LEU A 487 -32.54 11.34 -10.44
N VAL A 488 -31.47 12.13 -10.28
CA VAL A 488 -30.32 12.10 -11.19
C VAL A 488 -29.68 10.71 -11.23
N CYS A 489 -29.48 10.06 -10.09
CA CYS A 489 -28.96 8.69 -10.04
C CYS A 489 -29.87 7.69 -10.76
N LEU A 490 -31.19 7.77 -10.56
CA LEU A 490 -32.17 6.89 -11.22
C LEU A 490 -32.20 7.12 -12.74
N LEU A 491 -32.20 8.37 -13.18
CA LEU A 491 -32.16 8.72 -14.60
C LEU A 491 -30.84 8.27 -15.23
N ALA A 492 -29.72 8.49 -14.56
CA ALA A 492 -28.41 8.04 -15.02
C ALA A 492 -28.37 6.51 -15.20
N ARG A 493 -28.88 5.77 -14.22
CA ARG A 493 -28.97 4.30 -14.29
C ARG A 493 -29.76 3.82 -15.51
N ALA A 494 -30.86 4.50 -15.82
CA ALA A 494 -31.79 4.12 -16.88
C ALA A 494 -31.35 4.59 -18.28
N ALA A 495 -30.75 5.78 -18.37
CA ALA A 495 -30.46 6.45 -19.65
C ALA A 495 -29.01 6.28 -20.13
N ILE A 496 -28.06 6.05 -19.22
CA ILE A 496 -26.65 5.93 -19.58
C ILE A 496 -26.31 4.46 -19.77
N SER A 497 -25.72 4.14 -20.91
CA SER A 497 -25.09 2.86 -21.18
C SER A 497 -23.71 3.09 -21.78
N THR A 498 -22.80 2.17 -21.53
CA THR A 498 -21.42 2.17 -22.04
C THR A 498 -21.12 0.80 -22.65
N PRO A 499 -20.14 0.68 -23.55
CA PRO A 499 -19.76 -0.62 -24.10
C PRO A 499 -19.48 -1.66 -22.99
N LEU A 500 -18.84 -1.25 -21.89
CA LEU A 500 -18.62 -2.07 -20.69
C LEU A 500 -19.93 -2.49 -20.01
N THR A 501 -20.82 -1.55 -19.68
CA THR A 501 -22.03 -1.83 -18.88
C THR A 501 -23.12 -2.56 -19.67
N SER A 502 -23.08 -2.47 -21.00
CA SER A 502 -23.93 -3.22 -21.91
C SER A 502 -23.40 -4.62 -22.24
N HIS A 503 -22.16 -4.94 -21.86
CA HIS A 503 -21.55 -6.23 -22.17
C HIS A 503 -22.25 -7.40 -21.44
N PRO A 504 -22.52 -8.54 -22.10
CA PRO A 504 -23.21 -9.67 -21.49
C PRO A 504 -22.53 -10.19 -20.20
N THR A 505 -21.21 -10.28 -20.18
CA THR A 505 -20.44 -10.69 -18.99
C THR A 505 -20.67 -9.75 -17.80
N TYR A 506 -20.64 -8.44 -18.02
CA TYR A 506 -20.91 -7.45 -16.97
C TYR A 506 -22.36 -7.56 -16.46
N GLN A 507 -23.33 -7.74 -17.37
CA GLN A 507 -24.72 -7.94 -16.98
C GLN A 507 -24.93 -9.24 -16.18
N ALA A 508 -24.28 -10.32 -16.58
CA ALA A 508 -24.31 -11.58 -15.83
C ALA A 508 -23.74 -11.40 -14.42
N TRP A 509 -22.64 -10.65 -14.28
CA TRP A 509 -22.04 -10.39 -12.97
C TRP A 509 -22.96 -9.57 -12.06
N THR A 510 -23.62 -8.56 -12.61
CA THR A 510 -24.52 -7.67 -11.84
C THR A 510 -25.88 -8.28 -11.56
N GLN A 511 -26.45 -9.07 -12.48
CA GLN A 511 -27.74 -9.74 -12.29
C GLN A 511 -27.65 -10.96 -11.36
N ALA A 512 -26.52 -11.68 -11.39
CA ALA A 512 -26.29 -12.84 -10.53
C ALA A 512 -25.81 -12.50 -9.11
N ALA A 513 -25.73 -11.22 -8.75
CA ALA A 513 -25.35 -10.76 -7.41
C ALA A 513 -26.49 -11.03 -6.40
N GLY A 514 -26.68 -12.30 -6.02
CA GLY A 514 -27.84 -12.79 -5.26
C GLY A 514 -27.99 -12.28 -3.81
N GLY A 515 -27.05 -11.46 -3.31
CA GLY A 515 -27.04 -11.04 -1.89
C GLY A 515 -27.26 -9.54 -1.61
N GLN A 516 -27.03 -8.63 -2.56
CA GLN A 516 -27.01 -7.17 -2.31
C GLN A 516 -27.46 -6.33 -3.53
N PRO A 517 -28.73 -6.43 -3.98
CA PRO A 517 -29.19 -5.80 -5.22
C PRO A 517 -29.08 -4.26 -5.20
N VAL A 518 -29.23 -3.64 -4.03
CA VAL A 518 -29.12 -2.18 -3.88
C VAL A 518 -27.69 -1.71 -4.12
N LEU A 519 -26.70 -2.35 -3.50
CA LEU A 519 -25.30 -1.92 -3.63
C LEU A 519 -24.76 -2.20 -5.03
N THR A 520 -25.14 -3.32 -5.66
CA THR A 520 -24.85 -3.55 -7.08
C THR A 520 -25.46 -2.47 -7.97
N ALA A 521 -26.69 -2.03 -7.69
CA ALA A 521 -27.31 -0.94 -8.44
C ALA A 521 -26.60 0.41 -8.23
N VAL A 522 -26.12 0.68 -7.02
CA VAL A 522 -25.32 1.87 -6.71
C VAL A 522 -24.00 1.86 -7.49
N LEU A 523 -23.29 0.73 -7.51
CA LEU A 523 -22.03 0.58 -8.25
C LEU A 523 -22.21 0.73 -9.76
N ASP A 524 -23.24 0.10 -10.33
CA ASP A 524 -23.58 0.25 -11.74
C ASP A 524 -23.90 1.71 -12.10
N THR A 525 -24.66 2.39 -11.23
CA THR A 525 -24.95 3.81 -11.39
C THR A 525 -23.69 4.66 -11.29
N MET A 526 -22.78 4.33 -10.36
CA MET A 526 -21.50 5.02 -10.18
C MET A 526 -20.63 4.89 -11.43
N ILE A 527 -20.42 3.68 -11.96
CA ILE A 527 -19.63 3.44 -13.19
C ILE A 527 -20.21 4.21 -14.38
N LYS A 528 -21.53 4.17 -14.57
CA LYS A 528 -22.21 4.93 -15.64
C LYS A 528 -22.02 6.44 -15.48
N MET A 529 -22.24 6.97 -14.29
CA MET A 529 -22.11 8.39 -13.99
C MET A 529 -20.68 8.90 -14.18
N GLN A 530 -19.66 8.09 -13.85
CA GLN A 530 -18.26 8.50 -14.05
C GLN A 530 -17.97 8.83 -15.52
N SER A 531 -18.61 8.15 -16.47
CA SER A 531 -18.43 8.42 -17.91
C SER A 531 -18.88 9.83 -18.31
N LEU A 532 -19.78 10.46 -17.55
CA LEU A 532 -20.18 11.86 -17.73
C LEU A 532 -19.42 12.81 -16.81
N ALA A 533 -19.16 12.38 -15.57
CA ALA A 533 -18.59 13.23 -14.53
C ALA A 533 -17.08 13.44 -14.70
N TYR A 534 -16.33 12.38 -15.02
CA TYR A 534 -14.87 12.43 -15.10
C TYR A 534 -14.34 13.48 -16.08
N PRO A 535 -14.85 13.64 -17.32
CA PRO A 535 -14.35 14.69 -18.22
C PRO A 535 -14.48 16.11 -17.64
N VAL A 536 -15.57 16.37 -16.91
CA VAL A 536 -15.78 17.67 -16.23
C VAL A 536 -14.83 17.81 -15.05
N PHE A 537 -14.64 16.73 -14.30
CA PHE A 537 -13.78 16.69 -13.13
C PHE A 537 -12.30 16.87 -13.50
N ASP A 538 -11.89 16.28 -14.61
CA ASP A 538 -10.52 16.30 -15.10
C ASP A 538 -10.08 17.70 -15.55
N VAL A 539 -11.00 18.50 -16.11
CA VAL A 539 -10.74 19.91 -16.44
C VAL A 539 -10.33 20.70 -15.20
N ALA A 540 -10.97 20.46 -14.05
CA ALA A 540 -10.59 21.11 -12.80
C ALA A 540 -9.20 20.66 -12.32
N ARG A 541 -8.90 19.35 -12.44
CA ARG A 541 -7.60 18.77 -12.08
C ARG A 541 -6.46 19.39 -12.88
N GLN A 542 -6.59 19.39 -14.22
CA GLN A 542 -5.59 19.98 -15.12
C GLN A 542 -5.34 21.46 -14.81
N GLY A 543 -6.39 22.20 -14.45
CA GLY A 543 -6.27 23.59 -14.03
C GLY A 543 -5.47 23.78 -12.73
N LEU A 544 -5.68 22.93 -11.72
CA LEU A 544 -4.86 22.95 -10.48
C LEU A 544 -3.40 22.60 -10.75
N GLU A 545 -3.15 21.57 -11.55
CA GLU A 545 -1.79 21.15 -11.91
C GLU A 545 -1.02 22.25 -12.65
N PHE A 546 -1.68 22.96 -13.57
CA PHE A 546 -1.10 24.10 -14.26
C PHE A 546 -0.71 25.24 -13.31
N VAL A 547 -1.56 25.55 -12.32
CA VAL A 547 -1.27 26.57 -11.31
C VAL A 547 -0.10 26.15 -10.42
N ALA A 548 -0.11 24.90 -9.95
CA ALA A 548 0.97 24.35 -9.12
C ALA A 548 2.31 24.32 -9.86
N GLY A 549 2.33 23.87 -11.12
CA GLY A 549 3.53 23.81 -11.96
C GLY A 549 4.11 25.18 -12.32
N LYS A 550 3.27 26.23 -12.33
CA LYS A 550 3.73 27.63 -12.43
C LYS A 550 4.29 28.18 -11.12
N ALA A 551 3.81 27.71 -9.97
CA ALA A 551 4.30 28.15 -8.66
C ALA A 551 5.63 27.48 -8.27
N SER A 552 5.98 26.35 -8.90
CA SER A 552 7.25 25.63 -8.71
C SER A 552 8.36 26.06 -9.69
N ARG A 553 8.09 27.02 -10.58
CA ARG A 553 9.07 27.67 -11.47
C ARG A 553 9.25 29.11 -11.01
#